data_AF-A0A419KZI1-F1
#
_entry.id   AF-A0A419KZI1-F1
#
_cell.length_a   1.000
_cell.length_b   1.000
_cell.length_c   1.000
_cell.angle_alpha   90.00
_cell.angle_beta   90.00
_cell.angle_gamma   90.00
#
_symmetry.space_group_name_H-M   'P 1'
#
loop_
_entity.id
_entity.type
_entity.pdbx_description
1 polymer ?
#
loop_
_entity_poly.entity_id
_entity_poly.type
_entity_poly.pdbx_seq_one_letter_code
_entity_poly.pdbx_strand_id
1 'polypeptide(L)'
;MEIFSVLKDIVDRPGVTGFEDQRRERVVEYFSQFCDTVSVDVIGNVIGTLGSGERSVMLAGHYDQIGFMVKYVDEKGFAYFSPVGGWDPRVIYGARVKIWTGNDPDSYVVGTIGARPAHLVEREERTKAVKFEELHVDFGAKNREEAEGWGVRPGCVMTIDSPVSRLGKAQGDSDLAVGAGFDDACAVASFIKALEILAEDPPEKLKLYVVATVQEEIGLRGAQVSGFNIAPWCAIVSDVTHAVAPGVKPSRVGDVKLGEGPAIAVGANFTRALWELMEEVAKREGIPYQIEPVPAGSGTDAWALQVLRGGTITGLISVPNRYMHSPNEVISLRDLENVARLIAATVRELEKSDLRHTREVFRRR
;
A
#
# COMPACT_ATOMS: atom_id res chain seq x y z
N MET A 1 -1.65 -19.11 -7.60
CA MET A 1 -0.80 -18.18 -8.39
C MET A 1 0.54 -17.90 -7.68
N GLU A 2 1.60 -17.54 -8.40
CA GLU A 2 2.88 -17.12 -7.75
C GLU A 2 2.79 -15.68 -7.23
N ILE A 3 3.11 -15.44 -5.95
CA ILE A 3 2.90 -14.13 -5.32
C ILE A 3 3.74 -13.02 -5.95
N PHE A 4 4.97 -13.34 -6.38
CA PHE A 4 5.85 -12.38 -7.04
C PHE A 4 5.27 -11.89 -8.37
N SER A 5 4.61 -12.78 -9.13
CA SER A 5 3.98 -12.42 -10.41
C SER A 5 2.78 -11.51 -10.19
N VAL A 6 1.96 -11.78 -9.18
CA VAL A 6 0.81 -10.92 -8.81
C VAL A 6 1.29 -9.54 -8.36
N LEU A 7 2.27 -9.49 -7.45
CA LEU A 7 2.86 -8.24 -6.97
C LEU A 7 3.40 -7.41 -8.13
N LYS A 8 4.22 -8.03 -9.00
CA LYS A 8 4.81 -7.35 -10.14
C LYS A 8 3.75 -6.76 -11.07
N ASP A 9 2.72 -7.52 -11.39
CA ASP A 9 1.68 -7.11 -12.32
C ASP A 9 0.81 -5.95 -11.79
N ILE A 10 0.57 -5.88 -10.47
CA ILE A 10 -0.12 -4.75 -9.83
C ILE A 10 0.78 -3.50 -9.78
N VAL A 11 2.04 -3.68 -9.36
CA VAL A 11 2.98 -2.56 -9.15
C VAL A 11 3.44 -1.93 -10.46
N ASP A 12 3.60 -2.72 -11.53
CA ASP A 12 4.01 -2.22 -12.85
C ASP A 12 3.00 -1.23 -13.45
N ARG A 13 1.73 -1.24 -12.97
CA ARG A 13 0.70 -0.26 -13.33
C ARG A 13 0.79 0.96 -12.42
N PRO A 14 0.68 2.18 -12.95
CA PRO A 14 0.68 3.38 -12.12
C PRO A 14 -0.54 3.43 -11.22
N GLY A 15 -0.30 3.93 -10.01
CA GLY A 15 -1.35 4.13 -9.01
C GLY A 15 -1.12 5.39 -8.19
N VAL A 16 -0.64 6.49 -8.80
CA VAL A 16 -0.43 7.73 -8.03
C VAL A 16 -1.74 8.14 -7.37
N THR A 17 -1.71 8.50 -6.10
CA THR A 17 -2.88 8.91 -5.33
C THR A 17 -3.80 9.88 -6.09
N GLY A 18 -5.05 9.48 -6.31
CA GLY A 18 -6.08 10.16 -7.10
C GLY A 18 -6.11 9.82 -8.59
N PHE A 19 -5.20 8.95 -9.08
CA PHE A 19 -5.03 8.54 -10.48
C PHE A 19 -4.80 7.02 -10.57
N GLU A 20 -5.54 6.25 -9.79
CA GLU A 20 -5.32 4.82 -9.60
C GLU A 20 -5.95 3.93 -10.68
N ASP A 21 -6.56 4.51 -11.72
CA ASP A 21 -7.39 3.82 -12.72
C ASP A 21 -6.72 2.59 -13.35
N GLN A 22 -5.45 2.71 -13.78
CA GLN A 22 -4.75 1.62 -14.46
C GLN A 22 -4.45 0.43 -13.54
N ARG A 23 -4.08 0.71 -12.29
CA ARG A 23 -3.87 -0.33 -11.28
C ARG A 23 -5.21 -0.91 -10.83
N ARG A 24 -6.26 -0.08 -10.74
CA ARG A 24 -7.63 -0.49 -10.39
C ARG A 24 -8.15 -1.58 -11.33
N GLU A 25 -7.97 -1.41 -12.64
CA GLU A 25 -8.38 -2.41 -13.64
C GLU A 25 -7.80 -3.78 -13.32
N ARG A 26 -6.52 -3.84 -12.97
CA ARG A 26 -5.87 -5.12 -12.63
C ARG A 26 -6.38 -5.70 -11.32
N VAL A 27 -6.61 -4.87 -10.30
CA VAL A 27 -7.19 -5.33 -9.03
C VAL A 27 -8.59 -5.90 -9.24
N VAL A 28 -9.41 -5.26 -10.09
CA VAL A 28 -10.75 -5.76 -10.45
C VAL A 28 -10.66 -7.12 -11.14
N GLU A 29 -9.73 -7.31 -12.08
CA GLU A 29 -9.52 -8.59 -12.76
C GLU A 29 -9.15 -9.71 -11.79
N TYR A 30 -8.24 -9.47 -10.85
CA TYR A 30 -7.87 -10.46 -9.83
C TYR A 30 -9.01 -10.76 -8.87
N PHE A 31 -9.69 -9.73 -8.35
CA PHE A 31 -10.81 -9.93 -7.42
C PHE A 31 -11.95 -10.69 -8.09
N SER A 32 -12.22 -10.46 -9.38
CA SER A 32 -13.30 -11.10 -10.14
C SER A 32 -13.10 -12.60 -10.33
N GLN A 33 -11.89 -13.13 -10.10
CA GLN A 33 -11.62 -14.57 -10.18
C GLN A 33 -12.11 -15.33 -8.95
N PHE A 34 -12.26 -14.65 -7.80
CA PHE A 34 -12.52 -15.29 -6.50
C PHE A 34 -13.74 -14.75 -5.77
N CYS A 35 -14.12 -13.49 -6.01
CA CYS A 35 -15.24 -12.84 -5.35
C CYS A 35 -16.57 -13.11 -6.07
N ASP A 36 -17.65 -13.20 -5.30
CA ASP A 36 -19.03 -13.29 -5.80
C ASP A 36 -19.45 -12.02 -6.56
N THR A 37 -19.01 -10.86 -6.06
CA THR A 37 -19.20 -9.57 -6.74
C THR A 37 -17.94 -8.71 -6.60
N VAL A 38 -17.71 -7.86 -7.59
CA VAL A 38 -16.69 -6.80 -7.53
C VAL A 38 -17.35 -5.50 -7.96
N SER A 39 -17.15 -4.46 -7.16
CA SER A 39 -17.66 -3.12 -7.42
C SER A 39 -16.57 -2.08 -7.23
N VAL A 40 -16.75 -0.92 -7.84
CA VAL A 40 -15.88 0.24 -7.66
C VAL A 40 -16.74 1.38 -7.16
N ASP A 41 -16.35 2.00 -6.05
CA ASP A 41 -17.09 3.13 -5.51
C ASP A 41 -16.73 4.46 -6.21
N VAL A 42 -17.41 5.54 -5.81
CA VAL A 42 -17.29 6.85 -6.48
C VAL A 42 -15.88 7.46 -6.39
N ILE A 43 -15.08 7.09 -5.39
CA ILE A 43 -13.72 7.62 -5.23
C ILE A 43 -12.67 6.67 -5.82
N GLY A 44 -13.04 5.41 -6.07
CA GLY A 44 -12.24 4.46 -6.80
C GLY A 44 -11.91 3.17 -6.03
N ASN A 45 -12.34 3.02 -4.78
CA ASN A 45 -12.07 1.80 -4.01
C ASN A 45 -12.61 0.57 -4.75
N VAL A 46 -11.80 -0.50 -4.86
CA VAL A 46 -12.27 -1.78 -5.40
C VAL A 46 -12.77 -2.64 -4.25
N ILE A 47 -14.02 -3.07 -4.32
CA ILE A 47 -14.70 -3.80 -3.26
C ILE A 47 -15.15 -5.15 -3.82
N GLY A 48 -14.44 -6.21 -3.45
CA GLY A 48 -14.84 -7.60 -3.67
C GLY A 48 -15.69 -8.12 -2.51
N THR A 49 -16.68 -8.98 -2.79
CA THR A 49 -17.42 -9.69 -1.73
C THR A 49 -17.32 -11.20 -1.89
N LEU A 50 -17.17 -11.90 -0.76
CA LEU A 50 -17.20 -13.36 -0.70
C LEU A 50 -18.03 -13.82 0.50
N GLY A 51 -18.91 -14.79 0.31
CA GLY A 51 -19.74 -15.35 1.37
C GLY A 51 -21.01 -14.54 1.65
N SER A 52 -21.92 -15.12 2.43
CA SER A 52 -23.32 -14.66 2.54
C SER A 52 -23.81 -14.36 3.96
N GLY A 53 -22.93 -14.38 4.96
CA GLY A 53 -23.32 -14.16 6.35
C GLY A 53 -23.84 -12.75 6.66
N GLU A 54 -24.69 -12.62 7.68
CA GLU A 54 -25.19 -11.31 8.13
C GLU A 54 -24.10 -10.44 8.76
N ARG A 55 -23.12 -11.08 9.42
CA ARG A 55 -21.99 -10.40 10.04
C ARG A 55 -20.90 -10.19 9.01
N SER A 56 -20.38 -8.97 8.91
CA SER A 56 -19.39 -8.59 7.91
C SER A 56 -17.99 -8.39 8.46
N VAL A 57 -16.99 -8.89 7.72
CA VAL A 57 -15.57 -8.60 7.94
C VAL A 57 -15.04 -7.83 6.74
N MET A 58 -14.29 -6.76 6.98
CA MET A 58 -13.60 -5.98 5.96
C MET A 58 -12.10 -6.30 6.00
N LEU A 59 -11.51 -6.66 4.87
CA LEU A 59 -10.07 -6.55 4.64
C LEU A 59 -9.82 -5.21 3.95
N ALA A 60 -8.85 -4.43 4.42
CA ALA A 60 -8.54 -3.12 3.84
C ALA A 60 -7.01 -2.95 3.70
N GLY A 61 -6.58 -2.46 2.56
CA GLY A 61 -5.17 -2.20 2.23
C GLY A 61 -5.14 -1.41 0.92
N HIS A 62 -4.21 -0.48 0.80
CA HIS A 62 -4.30 0.51 -0.27
C HIS A 62 -3.55 0.09 -1.51
N TYR A 63 -4.01 0.59 -2.66
CA TYR A 63 -3.32 0.37 -3.93
C TYR A 63 -2.90 1.67 -4.60
N ASP A 64 -3.20 2.82 -4.00
CA ASP A 64 -2.49 4.03 -4.37
C ASP A 64 -1.03 3.98 -3.91
N GLN A 65 -0.21 4.83 -4.51
CA GLN A 65 1.19 5.00 -4.16
C GLN A 65 1.55 6.49 -4.20
N ILE A 66 2.59 6.84 -3.45
CA ILE A 66 3.25 8.14 -3.65
C ILE A 66 3.77 8.32 -5.09
N GLY A 67 3.86 9.59 -5.49
CA GLY A 67 4.35 9.97 -6.80
C GLY A 67 4.57 11.46 -6.90
N PHE A 68 4.42 12.00 -8.09
CA PHE A 68 4.57 13.44 -8.35
C PHE A 68 3.50 13.93 -9.30
N MET A 69 3.27 15.24 -9.32
CA MET A 69 2.37 15.89 -10.26
C MET A 69 3.08 17.05 -10.94
N VAL A 70 3.07 17.06 -12.27
CA VAL A 70 3.54 18.18 -13.09
C VAL A 70 2.69 19.41 -12.78
N LYS A 71 3.35 20.51 -12.40
CA LYS A 71 2.74 21.81 -12.15
C LYS A 71 2.91 22.77 -13.31
N TYR A 72 4.04 22.68 -14.02
CA TYR A 72 4.40 23.63 -15.05
C TYR A 72 5.40 22.99 -16.03
N VAL A 73 5.26 23.32 -17.31
CA VAL A 73 6.26 23.02 -18.34
C VAL A 73 6.77 24.36 -18.87
N ASP A 74 8.09 24.54 -18.85
CA ASP A 74 8.73 25.79 -19.27
C ASP A 74 8.96 25.86 -20.79
N GLU A 75 9.36 27.04 -21.26
CA GLU A 75 9.63 27.31 -22.68
C GLU A 75 10.78 26.47 -23.27
N LYS A 76 11.60 25.85 -22.42
CA LYS A 76 12.72 24.99 -22.83
C LYS A 76 12.35 23.51 -22.80
N GLY A 77 11.13 23.16 -22.43
CA GLY A 77 10.65 21.79 -22.38
C GLY A 77 10.93 21.04 -21.07
N PHE A 78 11.33 21.72 -19.99
CA PHE A 78 11.49 21.08 -18.67
C PHE A 78 10.17 21.12 -17.88
N ALA A 79 9.89 20.06 -17.14
CA ALA A 79 8.72 19.99 -16.25
C ALA A 79 9.09 20.25 -14.78
N TYR A 80 8.33 21.12 -14.13
CA TYR A 80 8.38 21.39 -12.70
C TYR A 80 7.21 20.70 -12.02
N PHE A 81 7.42 20.18 -10.82
CA PHE A 81 6.47 19.26 -10.19
C PHE A 81 6.35 19.46 -8.68
N SER A 82 5.34 18.83 -8.09
CA SER A 82 5.18 18.71 -6.64
C SER A 82 5.03 17.24 -6.25
N PRO A 83 5.46 16.86 -5.03
CA PRO A 83 5.19 15.52 -4.52
C PRO A 83 3.69 15.30 -4.32
N VAL A 84 3.26 14.07 -4.56
CA VAL A 84 1.98 13.51 -4.16
C VAL A 84 2.30 12.43 -3.12
N GLY A 85 1.82 12.59 -1.90
CA GLY A 85 2.26 11.79 -0.75
C GLY A 85 3.57 12.26 -0.12
N GLY A 86 4.06 11.50 0.86
CA GLY A 86 5.24 11.87 1.66
C GLY A 86 6.57 11.44 1.06
N TRP A 87 7.40 12.39 0.59
CA TRP A 87 8.71 12.10 0.01
C TRP A 87 9.88 12.72 0.78
N ASP A 88 10.99 11.98 0.85
CA ASP A 88 12.31 12.55 1.15
C ASP A 88 12.97 13.05 -0.16
N PRO A 89 13.22 14.37 -0.31
CA PRO A 89 13.84 14.88 -1.54
C PRO A 89 15.27 14.36 -1.79
N ARG A 90 15.94 13.77 -0.79
CA ARG A 90 17.29 13.21 -0.94
C ARG A 90 17.32 11.96 -1.81
N VAL A 91 16.22 11.22 -1.91
CA VAL A 91 16.21 9.91 -2.60
C VAL A 91 15.82 10.00 -4.07
N ILE A 92 15.39 11.17 -4.54
CA ILE A 92 14.81 11.32 -5.89
C ILE A 92 15.74 12.00 -6.90
N TYR A 93 16.82 12.65 -6.45
CA TYR A 93 17.78 13.27 -7.36
C TYR A 93 18.47 12.21 -8.23
N GLY A 94 18.38 12.39 -9.56
CA GLY A 94 18.92 11.43 -10.53
C GLY A 94 18.04 10.19 -10.76
N ALA A 95 16.86 10.11 -10.14
CA ALA A 95 15.92 9.03 -10.41
C ALA A 95 15.26 9.21 -11.79
N ARG A 96 15.05 8.10 -12.49
CA ARG A 96 14.20 8.06 -13.69
C ARG A 96 12.73 8.05 -13.27
N VAL A 97 11.90 8.67 -14.08
CA VAL A 97 10.45 8.74 -13.89
C VAL A 97 9.72 8.41 -15.18
N LYS A 98 8.49 7.92 -15.04
CA LYS A 98 7.50 7.86 -16.12
C LYS A 98 6.49 8.99 -15.90
N ILE A 99 6.33 9.86 -16.89
CA ILE A 99 5.30 10.89 -16.93
C ILE A 99 4.10 10.31 -17.67
N TRP A 100 3.00 10.10 -16.96
CA TRP A 100 1.81 9.46 -17.52
C TRP A 100 0.98 10.48 -18.29
N THR A 101 0.76 10.23 -19.58
CA THR A 101 0.08 11.15 -20.51
C THR A 101 -1.29 10.64 -20.96
N GLY A 102 -1.63 9.40 -20.62
CA GLY A 102 -2.92 8.78 -20.88
C GLY A 102 -3.21 7.63 -19.92
N ASN A 103 -4.32 6.92 -20.18
CA ASN A 103 -4.79 5.81 -19.35
C ASN A 103 -4.29 4.44 -19.85
N ASP A 104 -3.62 4.38 -21.00
CA ASP A 104 -3.04 3.11 -21.47
C ASP A 104 -1.70 2.82 -20.75
N PRO A 105 -1.31 1.53 -20.59
CA PRO A 105 -0.11 1.13 -19.85
C PRO A 105 1.20 1.63 -20.45
N ASP A 106 1.20 1.87 -21.76
CA ASP A 106 2.34 2.35 -22.51
C ASP A 106 2.25 3.86 -22.83
N SER A 107 1.22 4.55 -22.33
CA SER A 107 1.02 5.99 -22.52
C SER A 107 1.81 6.80 -21.50
N TYR A 108 3.13 6.80 -21.63
CA TYR A 108 4.02 7.60 -20.81
C TYR A 108 5.26 8.11 -21.56
N VAL A 109 5.85 9.18 -21.03
CA VAL A 109 7.15 9.72 -21.46
C VAL A 109 8.18 9.43 -20.36
N VAL A 110 9.36 8.94 -20.74
CA VAL A 110 10.45 8.71 -19.79
C VAL A 110 11.19 10.01 -19.53
N GLY A 111 11.43 10.32 -18.26
CA GLY A 111 12.22 11.47 -17.83
C GLY A 111 13.22 11.14 -16.73
N THR A 112 14.06 12.11 -16.39
CA THR A 112 15.00 12.06 -15.26
C THR A 112 14.83 13.28 -14.39
N ILE A 113 14.84 13.08 -13.06
CA ILE A 113 14.82 14.19 -12.11
C ILE A 113 16.22 14.80 -12.03
N GLY A 114 16.30 16.07 -12.39
CA GLY A 114 17.50 16.88 -12.40
C GLY A 114 17.47 17.99 -11.36
N ALA A 115 18.67 18.44 -11.00
CA ALA A 115 18.94 19.62 -10.19
C ALA A 115 20.23 20.28 -10.68
N ARG A 116 20.53 21.48 -10.18
CA ARG A 116 21.83 22.09 -10.44
C ARG A 116 22.95 21.21 -9.87
N PRO A 117 23.98 20.84 -10.65
CA PRO A 117 25.08 20.01 -10.16
C PRO A 117 25.78 20.58 -8.93
N ALA A 118 26.13 19.72 -7.97
CA ALA A 118 26.71 20.14 -6.68
C ALA A 118 28.06 20.89 -6.80
N HIS A 119 28.81 20.72 -7.89
CA HIS A 119 30.05 21.46 -8.12
C HIS A 119 29.81 22.90 -8.62
N LEU A 120 28.57 23.23 -9.01
CA LEU A 120 28.12 24.56 -9.46
C LEU A 120 27.31 25.31 -8.39
N VAL A 121 27.08 24.71 -7.22
CA VAL A 121 26.43 25.37 -6.08
C VAL A 121 27.47 25.84 -5.07
N GLU A 122 27.12 26.88 -4.33
CA GLU A 122 27.96 27.46 -3.28
C GLU A 122 28.26 26.43 -2.19
N ARG A 123 29.42 26.55 -1.55
CA ARG A 123 29.92 25.52 -0.62
C ARG A 123 28.97 25.24 0.55
N GLU A 124 28.20 26.25 0.97
CA GLU A 124 27.21 26.16 2.05
C GLU A 124 25.90 25.48 1.64
N GLU A 125 25.59 25.46 0.33
CA GLU A 125 24.39 24.80 -0.20
C GLU A 125 24.64 23.30 -0.45
N ARG A 126 25.90 22.89 -0.63
CA ARG A 126 26.29 21.49 -0.88
C ARG A 126 25.90 20.51 0.23
N THR A 127 25.71 20.99 1.45
CA THR A 127 25.39 20.14 2.61
C THR A 127 23.90 20.02 2.87
N LYS A 128 23.06 20.72 2.10
CA LYS A 128 21.60 20.70 2.24
C LYS A 128 20.98 19.84 1.14
N ALA A 129 19.88 19.16 1.46
CA ALA A 129 19.08 18.49 0.45
C ALA A 129 18.50 19.53 -0.52
N VAL A 130 18.53 19.24 -1.81
CA VAL A 130 17.88 20.06 -2.83
C VAL A 130 16.38 20.03 -2.57
N LYS A 131 15.74 21.19 -2.51
CA LYS A 131 14.30 21.27 -2.28
C LYS A 131 13.53 20.94 -3.55
N PHE A 132 12.28 20.48 -3.41
CA PHE A 132 11.42 20.15 -4.56
C PHE A 132 11.27 21.30 -5.56
N GLU A 133 11.26 22.55 -5.09
CA GLU A 133 11.12 23.74 -5.94
C GLU A 133 12.33 23.97 -6.86
N GLU A 134 13.47 23.36 -6.54
CA GLU A 134 14.70 23.45 -7.33
C GLU A 134 14.89 22.23 -8.25
N LEU A 135 14.04 21.22 -8.12
CA LEU A 135 14.02 20.03 -8.97
C LEU A 135 13.19 20.27 -10.23
N HIS A 136 13.60 19.63 -11.31
CA HIS A 136 12.90 19.60 -12.59
C HIS A 136 13.02 18.21 -13.20
N VAL A 137 12.15 17.92 -14.16
CA VAL A 137 12.23 16.71 -14.97
C VAL A 137 12.68 17.09 -16.37
N ASP A 138 13.77 16.49 -16.80
CA ASP A 138 14.19 16.47 -18.20
C ASP A 138 13.68 15.19 -18.84
N PHE A 139 12.91 15.34 -19.91
CA PHE A 139 12.38 14.24 -20.71
C PHE A 139 12.72 14.40 -22.19
N GLY A 140 13.65 15.31 -22.52
CA GLY A 140 14.21 15.47 -23.86
C GLY A 140 13.42 16.36 -24.83
N ALA A 141 12.37 17.05 -24.37
CA ALA A 141 11.67 18.04 -25.20
C ALA A 141 12.53 19.30 -25.38
N LYS A 142 12.49 19.90 -26.57
CA LYS A 142 13.27 21.10 -26.93
C LYS A 142 12.59 22.41 -26.53
N ASN A 143 11.27 22.36 -26.39
CA ASN A 143 10.42 23.49 -26.06
C ASN A 143 9.09 22.99 -25.50
N ARG A 144 8.27 23.94 -25.07
CA ARG A 144 6.94 23.68 -24.53
C ARG A 144 6.01 22.99 -25.54
N GLU A 145 6.02 23.44 -26.79
CA GLU A 145 5.13 22.90 -27.83
C GLU A 145 5.41 21.41 -28.11
N GLU A 146 6.68 20.99 -28.14
CA GLU A 146 7.05 19.58 -28.30
C GLU A 146 6.62 18.75 -27.09
N ALA A 147 6.80 19.26 -25.87
CA ALA A 147 6.34 18.62 -24.65
C ALA A 147 4.81 18.42 -24.63
N GLU A 148 4.05 19.47 -24.99
CA GLU A 148 2.59 19.41 -25.11
C GLU A 148 2.16 18.45 -26.23
N GLY A 149 2.91 18.40 -27.33
CA GLY A 149 2.73 17.44 -28.42
C GLY A 149 2.91 15.98 -27.99
N TRP A 150 3.72 15.72 -26.97
CA TRP A 150 3.85 14.40 -26.33
C TRP A 150 2.80 14.14 -25.24
N GLY A 151 1.93 15.12 -24.97
CA GLY A 151 0.89 15.05 -23.95
C GLY A 151 1.34 15.43 -22.54
N VAL A 152 2.58 15.88 -22.35
CA VAL A 152 3.08 16.33 -21.05
C VAL A 152 2.51 17.71 -20.74
N ARG A 153 1.69 17.80 -19.69
CA ARG A 153 1.00 19.04 -19.28
C ARG A 153 0.82 19.12 -17.77
N PRO A 154 0.53 20.31 -17.21
CA PRO A 154 0.12 20.42 -15.81
C PRO A 154 -1.02 19.45 -15.48
N GLY A 155 -0.89 18.75 -14.34
CA GLY A 155 -1.81 17.71 -13.90
C GLY A 155 -1.40 16.28 -14.29
N CYS A 156 -0.45 16.08 -15.23
CA CYS A 156 0.15 14.77 -15.45
C CYS A 156 0.82 14.26 -14.17
N VAL A 157 0.59 13.00 -13.82
CA VAL A 157 1.26 12.35 -12.69
C VAL A 157 2.52 11.64 -13.14
N MET A 158 3.45 11.44 -12.22
CA MET A 158 4.70 10.75 -12.46
C MET A 158 4.97 9.70 -11.39
N THR A 159 5.49 8.55 -11.82
CA THR A 159 5.98 7.48 -10.95
C THR A 159 7.46 7.29 -11.16
N ILE A 160 8.17 6.75 -10.16
CA ILE A 160 9.54 6.29 -10.34
C ILE A 160 9.59 5.16 -11.37
N ASP A 161 10.56 5.21 -12.29
CA ASP A 161 10.85 4.11 -13.21
C ASP A 161 11.83 3.11 -12.57
N SER A 162 11.29 2.33 -11.62
CA SER A 162 11.99 1.26 -10.90
C SER A 162 11.21 -0.06 -11.05
N PRO A 163 11.55 -0.88 -12.05
CA PRO A 163 10.86 -2.15 -12.29
C PRO A 163 11.01 -3.11 -11.11
N VAL A 164 9.91 -3.81 -10.78
CA VAL A 164 9.93 -4.85 -9.75
C VAL A 164 10.87 -5.98 -10.17
N SER A 165 11.80 -6.33 -9.27
CA SER A 165 12.76 -7.43 -9.45
C SER A 165 13.04 -8.14 -8.14
N ARG A 166 13.81 -9.23 -8.20
CA ARG A 166 14.34 -9.92 -7.02
C ARG A 166 15.79 -9.50 -6.81
N LEU A 167 16.16 -9.29 -5.55
CA LEU A 167 17.57 -9.12 -5.17
C LEU A 167 18.34 -10.44 -5.34
N GLY A 168 19.67 -10.38 -5.22
CA GLY A 168 20.55 -11.55 -5.30
C GLY A 168 21.39 -11.54 -6.56
N LYS A 169 21.65 -12.73 -7.11
CA LYS A 169 22.42 -12.89 -8.36
C LYS A 169 21.66 -12.29 -9.56
N ALA A 170 22.31 -12.25 -10.73
CA ALA A 170 21.78 -11.61 -11.93
C ALA A 170 20.37 -12.06 -12.35
N GLN A 171 19.94 -13.28 -11.99
CA GLN A 171 18.60 -13.80 -12.27
C GLN A 171 17.62 -13.68 -11.09
N GLY A 172 18.05 -13.12 -9.95
CA GLY A 172 17.23 -12.89 -8.77
C GLY A 172 16.89 -14.18 -8.01
N ASP A 173 17.85 -14.73 -7.26
CA ASP A 173 17.68 -15.94 -6.44
C ASP A 173 17.27 -15.65 -4.97
N SER A 174 17.11 -14.38 -4.60
CA SER A 174 16.64 -14.01 -3.26
C SER A 174 15.12 -14.12 -3.13
N ASP A 175 14.70 -14.35 -1.89
CA ASP A 175 13.33 -14.17 -1.41
C ASP A 175 12.92 -12.69 -1.32
N LEU A 176 13.90 -11.78 -1.35
CA LEU A 176 13.65 -10.35 -1.26
C LEU A 176 13.31 -9.76 -2.63
N ALA A 177 12.16 -9.10 -2.71
CA ALA A 177 11.77 -8.28 -3.85
C ALA A 177 12.22 -6.82 -3.65
N VAL A 178 12.49 -6.12 -4.74
CA VAL A 178 12.82 -4.70 -4.77
C VAL A 178 12.02 -3.98 -5.86
N GLY A 179 11.55 -2.77 -5.56
CA GLY A 179 10.77 -1.93 -6.48
C GLY A 179 10.25 -0.67 -5.81
N ALA A 180 9.52 0.16 -6.54
CA ALA A 180 8.80 1.30 -5.97
C ALA A 180 7.31 0.96 -5.80
N GLY A 181 6.63 1.58 -4.82
CA GLY A 181 5.19 1.42 -4.62
C GLY A 181 4.78 0.04 -4.12
N PHE A 182 5.64 -0.59 -3.29
CA PHE A 182 5.22 -1.78 -2.54
C PHE A 182 4.27 -1.40 -1.41
N ASP A 183 4.56 -0.28 -0.75
CA ASP A 183 3.60 0.51 0.01
C ASP A 183 2.47 1.03 -0.91
N ASP A 184 1.26 0.47 -0.90
CA ASP A 184 0.82 -0.77 -0.19
C ASP A 184 0.25 -1.83 -1.15
N ALA A 185 0.62 -1.76 -2.44
CA ALA A 185 0.24 -2.76 -3.42
C ALA A 185 0.61 -4.21 -3.01
N CYS A 186 1.57 -4.38 -2.09
CA CYS A 186 1.93 -5.67 -1.52
C CYS A 186 0.86 -6.27 -0.59
N ALA A 187 0.10 -5.47 0.17
CA ALA A 187 -1.05 -5.96 0.91
C ALA A 187 -2.13 -6.48 -0.03
N VAL A 188 -2.41 -5.76 -1.12
CA VAL A 188 -3.40 -6.18 -2.12
C VAL A 188 -3.01 -7.49 -2.80
N ALA A 189 -1.71 -7.67 -3.11
CA ALA A 189 -1.21 -8.96 -3.58
C ALA A 189 -1.45 -10.09 -2.55
N SER A 190 -1.28 -9.79 -1.26
CA SER A 190 -1.58 -10.74 -0.16
C SER A 190 -3.08 -11.03 -0.05
N PHE A 191 -3.96 -10.05 -0.26
CA PHE A 191 -5.40 -10.25 -0.30
C PHE A 191 -5.84 -11.16 -1.44
N ILE A 192 -5.25 -11.02 -2.63
CA ILE A 192 -5.54 -11.89 -3.77
C ILE A 192 -5.18 -13.35 -3.43
N LYS A 193 -4.06 -13.56 -2.74
CA LYS A 193 -3.65 -14.91 -2.30
C LYS A 193 -4.53 -15.43 -1.16
N ALA A 194 -4.98 -14.57 -0.25
CA ALA A 194 -5.93 -14.95 0.79
C ALA A 194 -7.30 -15.32 0.19
N LEU A 195 -7.76 -14.57 -0.83
CA LEU A 195 -8.96 -14.88 -1.60
C LEU A 195 -8.84 -16.23 -2.32
N GLU A 196 -7.69 -16.53 -2.94
CA GLU A 196 -7.43 -17.84 -3.54
C GLU A 196 -7.63 -18.98 -2.52
N ILE A 197 -7.12 -18.81 -1.29
CA ILE A 197 -7.30 -19.80 -0.19
C ILE A 197 -8.75 -19.89 0.30
N LEU A 198 -9.43 -18.74 0.44
CA LEU A 198 -10.78 -18.67 0.98
C LEU A 198 -11.85 -19.08 -0.04
N ALA A 199 -11.61 -18.90 -1.33
CA ALA A 199 -12.56 -19.30 -2.38
C ALA A 199 -12.71 -20.82 -2.50
N GLU A 200 -11.72 -21.60 -2.06
CA GLU A 200 -11.82 -23.07 -1.97
C GLU A 200 -12.83 -23.54 -0.92
N ASP A 201 -12.99 -22.76 0.16
CA ASP A 201 -13.93 -23.01 1.26
C ASP A 201 -14.47 -21.67 1.79
N PRO A 202 -15.44 -21.07 1.07
CA PRO A 202 -15.94 -19.73 1.39
C PRO A 202 -16.63 -19.65 2.75
N PRO A 203 -16.53 -18.52 3.47
CA PRO A 203 -17.23 -18.35 4.73
C PRO A 203 -18.76 -18.39 4.54
N GLU A 204 -19.44 -19.17 5.37
CA GLU A 204 -20.90 -19.35 5.33
C GLU A 204 -21.63 -18.39 6.28
N LYS A 205 -21.02 -18.11 7.45
CA LYS A 205 -21.62 -17.26 8.50
C LYS A 205 -21.10 -15.83 8.51
N LEU A 206 -20.13 -15.53 7.65
CA LEU A 206 -19.61 -14.18 7.43
C LEU A 206 -19.82 -13.73 5.99
N LYS A 207 -19.94 -12.43 5.81
CA LYS A 207 -19.73 -11.77 4.53
C LYS A 207 -18.40 -11.05 4.56
N LEU A 208 -17.46 -11.51 3.75
CA LEU A 208 -16.16 -10.89 3.59
C LEU A 208 -16.25 -9.77 2.55
N TYR A 209 -15.80 -8.57 2.91
CA TYR A 209 -15.52 -7.48 2.00
C TYR A 209 -14.02 -7.36 1.87
N VAL A 210 -13.47 -7.56 0.68
CA VAL A 210 -12.05 -7.32 0.41
C VAL A 210 -11.94 -5.99 -0.32
N VAL A 211 -11.30 -5.02 0.30
CA VAL A 211 -11.28 -3.64 -0.17
C VAL A 211 -9.84 -3.23 -0.48
N ALA A 212 -9.56 -3.01 -1.75
CA ALA A 212 -8.38 -2.28 -2.16
C ALA A 212 -8.71 -0.78 -2.14
N THR A 213 -8.14 -0.07 -1.18
CA THR A 213 -8.48 1.33 -0.91
C THR A 213 -7.65 2.31 -1.76
N VAL A 214 -8.20 3.50 -1.98
CA VAL A 214 -7.52 4.62 -2.66
C VAL A 214 -7.22 5.76 -1.72
N GLN A 215 -6.28 6.62 -2.09
CA GLN A 215 -5.96 7.86 -1.39
C GLN A 215 -5.64 7.69 0.11
N GLU A 216 -4.92 6.62 0.45
CA GLU A 216 -4.38 6.43 1.80
C GLU A 216 -3.35 7.52 2.09
N GLU A 217 -2.40 7.70 1.15
CA GLU A 217 -1.16 8.48 1.27
C GLU A 217 -1.37 9.98 1.48
N ILE A 218 -2.61 10.45 1.36
CA ILE A 218 -3.03 11.84 1.57
C ILE A 218 -4.13 11.99 2.62
N GLY A 219 -4.38 10.95 3.42
CA GLY A 219 -5.24 11.00 4.59
C GLY A 219 -6.34 9.94 4.68
N LEU A 220 -6.06 8.68 4.29
CA LEU A 220 -6.90 7.51 4.57
C LEU A 220 -8.31 7.60 3.97
N ARG A 221 -8.47 8.31 2.85
CA ARG A 221 -9.80 8.74 2.38
C ARG A 221 -10.61 7.57 1.85
N GLY A 222 -9.97 6.62 1.17
CA GLY A 222 -10.60 5.42 0.65
C GLY A 222 -11.23 4.59 1.75
N ALA A 223 -10.51 4.34 2.85
CA ALA A 223 -11.06 3.64 4.01
C ALA A 223 -12.16 4.39 4.73
N GLN A 224 -12.09 5.73 4.83
CA GLN A 224 -13.18 6.51 5.41
C GLN A 224 -14.49 6.32 4.63
N VAL A 225 -14.43 6.42 3.30
CA VAL A 225 -15.61 6.28 2.42
C VAL A 225 -16.12 4.83 2.42
N SER A 226 -15.26 3.87 2.11
CA SER A 226 -15.63 2.45 2.01
C SER A 226 -16.08 1.89 3.36
N GLY A 227 -15.35 2.18 4.44
CA GLY A 227 -15.70 1.78 5.80
C GLY A 227 -17.03 2.37 6.26
N PHE A 228 -17.33 3.63 5.91
CA PHE A 228 -18.62 4.21 6.22
C PHE A 228 -19.74 3.51 5.45
N ASN A 229 -19.55 3.22 4.17
CA ASN A 229 -20.57 2.58 3.33
C ASN A 229 -20.82 1.12 3.71
N ILE A 230 -19.76 0.36 4.00
CA ILE A 230 -19.81 -1.07 4.34
C ILE A 230 -20.28 -1.26 5.78
N ALA A 231 -19.85 -0.40 6.71
CA ALA A 231 -20.09 -0.50 8.15
C ALA A 231 -19.77 -1.91 8.71
N PRO A 232 -18.53 -2.40 8.56
CA PRO A 232 -18.19 -3.76 8.92
C PRO A 232 -18.27 -3.99 10.44
N TRP A 233 -18.56 -5.23 10.85
CA TRP A 233 -18.45 -5.60 12.26
C TRP A 233 -16.99 -5.63 12.73
N CYS A 234 -16.11 -6.12 11.86
CA CYS A 234 -14.67 -6.21 12.09
C CYS A 234 -13.90 -5.79 10.83
N ALA A 235 -12.79 -5.07 11.00
CA ALA A 235 -11.85 -4.71 9.95
C ALA A 235 -10.45 -5.26 10.29
N ILE A 236 -9.86 -5.99 9.34
CA ILE A 236 -8.45 -6.38 9.37
C ILE A 236 -7.76 -5.57 8.29
N VAL A 237 -6.90 -4.66 8.71
CA VAL A 237 -6.10 -3.84 7.81
C VAL A 237 -4.78 -4.56 7.54
N SER A 238 -4.30 -4.48 6.31
CA SER A 238 -2.93 -4.81 5.97
C SER A 238 -2.31 -3.58 5.36
N ASP A 239 -1.08 -3.32 5.78
CA ASP A 239 -0.26 -2.20 5.35
C ASP A 239 1.20 -2.63 5.44
N VAL A 240 2.16 -1.78 5.10
CA VAL A 240 3.58 -2.02 5.38
C VAL A 240 3.97 -1.49 6.77
N THR A 241 5.06 -2.03 7.32
CA THR A 241 5.71 -1.44 8.51
C THR A 241 7.22 -1.41 8.36
N HIS A 242 7.88 -0.52 9.10
CA HIS A 242 9.33 -0.38 9.04
C HIS A 242 10.06 -1.60 9.63
N ALA A 243 10.86 -2.26 8.80
CA ALA A 243 11.78 -3.30 9.24
C ALA A 243 13.15 -2.71 9.67
N VAL A 244 13.83 -3.41 10.57
CA VAL A 244 15.22 -3.11 10.95
C VAL A 244 16.12 -3.20 9.71
N ALA A 245 16.89 -2.13 9.53
CA ALA A 245 17.82 -1.90 8.42
C ALA A 245 19.00 -1.03 8.92
N PRO A 246 20.11 -0.91 8.17
CA PRO A 246 21.19 0.00 8.51
C PRO A 246 20.67 1.42 8.81
N GLY A 247 20.92 1.91 10.02
CA GLY A 247 20.45 3.23 10.48
C GLY A 247 19.09 3.22 11.21
N VAL A 248 18.29 2.15 11.10
CA VAL A 248 17.02 1.98 11.80
C VAL A 248 17.23 1.16 13.07
N LYS A 249 16.99 1.76 14.24
CA LYS A 249 17.22 1.11 15.54
C LYS A 249 16.03 0.20 15.90
N PRO A 250 16.25 -1.04 16.39
CA PRO A 250 15.16 -1.91 16.86
C PRO A 250 14.23 -1.25 17.88
N SER A 251 14.78 -0.42 18.77
CA SER A 251 14.01 0.34 19.78
C SER A 251 13.02 1.36 19.20
N ARG A 252 13.06 1.63 17.89
CA ARG A 252 12.13 2.53 17.20
C ARG A 252 11.02 1.79 16.46
N VAL A 253 11.26 0.55 16.03
CA VAL A 253 10.39 -0.19 15.10
C VAL A 253 10.02 -1.59 15.60
N GLY A 254 10.17 -1.86 16.90
CA GLY A 254 9.75 -3.13 17.50
C GLY A 254 10.59 -4.36 17.13
N ASP A 255 11.83 -4.17 16.65
CA ASP A 255 12.72 -5.25 16.15
C ASP A 255 12.14 -6.08 14.98
N VAL A 256 11.15 -5.54 14.26
CA VAL A 256 10.55 -6.18 13.07
C VAL A 256 11.60 -6.38 11.97
N LYS A 257 11.65 -7.57 11.36
CA LYS A 257 12.64 -7.97 10.35
C LYS A 257 11.96 -8.58 9.12
N LEU A 258 12.61 -8.42 7.96
CA LEU A 258 12.22 -9.13 6.74
C LEU A 258 12.50 -10.63 6.89
N GLY A 259 11.56 -11.47 6.44
CA GLY A 259 11.68 -12.93 6.40
C GLY A 259 11.26 -13.64 7.67
N GLU A 260 10.87 -12.90 8.71
CA GLU A 260 10.46 -13.42 10.02
C GLU A 260 8.92 -13.41 10.19
N GLY A 261 8.18 -13.20 9.10
CA GLY A 261 6.72 -13.25 9.06
C GLY A 261 6.01 -11.91 9.25
N PRO A 262 4.67 -11.87 9.05
CA PRO A 262 3.82 -10.72 9.29
C PRO A 262 4.03 -10.09 10.67
N ALA A 263 3.88 -8.77 10.76
CA ALA A 263 3.87 -8.08 12.05
C ALA A 263 2.44 -7.81 12.50
N ILE A 264 2.04 -8.36 13.64
CA ILE A 264 0.73 -8.12 14.25
C ILE A 264 0.82 -6.88 15.12
N ALA A 265 0.01 -5.88 14.82
CA ALA A 265 0.07 -4.61 15.54
C ALA A 265 -0.70 -4.65 16.88
N VAL A 266 -0.09 -4.09 17.92
CA VAL A 266 -0.67 -3.96 19.26
C VAL A 266 -0.65 -2.50 19.70
N GLY A 267 -1.78 -2.02 20.24
CA GLY A 267 -1.91 -0.59 20.52
C GLY A 267 -3.35 -0.14 20.72
N ALA A 268 -3.53 1.13 21.07
CA ALA A 268 -4.86 1.69 21.32
C ALA A 268 -5.74 1.77 20.06
N ASN A 269 -5.13 1.78 18.87
CA ASN A 269 -5.86 1.78 17.61
C ASN A 269 -6.48 0.41 17.25
N PHE A 270 -6.07 -0.65 17.93
CA PHE A 270 -6.51 -2.01 17.64
C PHE A 270 -7.37 -2.57 18.78
N THR A 271 -8.18 -3.58 18.47
CA THR A 271 -9.00 -4.27 19.47
C THR A 271 -8.20 -5.41 20.09
N ARG A 272 -8.03 -5.38 21.42
CA ARG A 272 -7.21 -6.37 22.13
C ARG A 272 -7.53 -7.81 21.78
N ALA A 273 -8.81 -8.15 21.89
CA ALA A 273 -9.25 -9.50 21.65
C ALA A 273 -9.08 -9.94 20.18
N LEU A 274 -8.96 -9.01 19.23
CA LEU A 274 -8.67 -9.35 17.84
C LEU A 274 -7.17 -9.62 17.62
N TRP A 275 -6.26 -8.82 18.18
CA TRP A 275 -4.82 -9.15 18.02
C TRP A 275 -4.46 -10.42 18.79
N GLU A 276 -5.05 -10.67 19.96
CA GLU A 276 -4.89 -11.93 20.69
C GLU A 276 -5.38 -13.12 19.86
N LEU A 277 -6.53 -12.97 19.17
CA LEU A 277 -7.04 -13.98 18.25
C LEU A 277 -6.06 -14.24 17.09
N MET A 278 -5.52 -13.19 16.47
CA MET A 278 -4.55 -13.32 15.37
C MET A 278 -3.27 -14.04 15.83
N GLU A 279 -2.77 -13.73 17.03
CA GLU A 279 -1.62 -14.43 17.61
C GLU A 279 -1.90 -15.92 17.89
N GLU A 280 -3.08 -16.23 18.43
CA GLU A 280 -3.50 -17.61 18.69
C GLU A 280 -3.64 -18.42 17.40
N VAL A 281 -4.26 -17.81 16.38
CA VAL A 281 -4.36 -18.39 15.04
C VAL A 281 -2.97 -18.63 14.45
N ALA A 282 -2.08 -17.64 14.48
CA ALA A 282 -0.72 -17.79 13.97
C ALA A 282 0.03 -18.95 14.63
N LYS A 283 -0.05 -19.06 15.96
CA LYS A 283 0.55 -20.17 16.73
C LYS A 283 -0.03 -21.52 16.35
N ARG A 284 -1.36 -21.62 16.23
CA ARG A 284 -2.06 -22.87 15.91
C ARG A 284 -1.76 -23.36 14.49
N GLU A 285 -1.69 -22.44 13.53
CA GLU A 285 -1.43 -22.76 12.12
C GLU A 285 0.07 -22.83 11.77
N GLY A 286 0.96 -22.59 12.74
CA GLY A 286 2.41 -22.59 12.53
C GLY A 286 2.89 -21.47 11.59
N ILE A 287 2.22 -20.33 11.61
CA ILE A 287 2.57 -19.15 10.82
C ILE A 287 3.52 -18.28 11.66
N PRO A 288 4.76 -17.99 11.19
CA PRO A 288 5.66 -17.09 11.89
C PRO A 288 5.04 -15.68 11.94
N TYR A 289 5.21 -14.99 13.06
CA TYR A 289 4.72 -13.62 13.21
C TYR A 289 5.60 -12.84 14.17
N GLN A 290 5.52 -11.52 14.06
CA GLN A 290 6.24 -10.56 14.87
C GLN A 290 5.22 -9.64 15.56
N ILE A 291 5.65 -8.93 16.61
CA ILE A 291 4.80 -7.93 17.28
C ILE A 291 5.24 -6.55 16.85
N GLU A 292 4.29 -5.73 16.43
CA GLU A 292 4.47 -4.32 16.11
C GLU A 292 3.80 -3.45 17.18
N PRO A 293 4.56 -2.81 18.09
CA PRO A 293 3.99 -1.90 19.08
C PRO A 293 3.66 -0.55 18.45
N VAL A 294 2.38 -0.17 18.41
CA VAL A 294 1.89 1.10 17.86
C VAL A 294 1.20 1.93 18.95
N PRO A 295 1.95 2.78 19.67
CA PRO A 295 1.40 3.52 20.82
C PRO A 295 0.53 4.73 20.44
N ALA A 296 0.57 5.17 19.18
CA ALA A 296 -0.09 6.40 18.71
C ALA A 296 -0.76 6.18 17.34
N GLY A 297 -0.85 7.23 16.50
CA GLY A 297 -1.33 7.15 15.13
C GLY A 297 -0.63 6.02 14.37
N SER A 298 -1.40 5.04 13.88
CA SER A 298 -0.84 3.97 13.04
C SER A 298 -0.42 4.51 11.67
N GLY A 299 -1.09 5.56 11.18
CA GLY A 299 -0.83 6.09 9.85
C GLY A 299 -1.22 5.10 8.76
N THR A 300 -2.22 4.26 9.04
CA THR A 300 -2.79 3.26 8.13
C THR A 300 -4.29 3.44 8.07
N ASP A 301 -4.96 2.77 7.13
CA ASP A 301 -6.42 2.74 7.05
C ASP A 301 -7.11 2.28 8.36
N ALA A 302 -6.41 1.53 9.24
CA ALA A 302 -6.94 1.12 10.55
C ALA A 302 -7.27 2.32 11.44
N TRP A 303 -6.52 3.43 11.29
CA TRP A 303 -6.76 4.66 12.02
C TRP A 303 -8.12 5.26 11.69
N ALA A 304 -8.47 5.29 10.40
CA ALA A 304 -9.76 5.75 9.95
C ALA A 304 -10.88 4.77 10.37
N LEU A 305 -10.71 3.47 10.10
CA LEU A 305 -11.76 2.47 10.27
C LEU A 305 -12.20 2.29 11.72
N GLN A 306 -11.27 2.37 12.69
CA GLN A 306 -11.57 2.11 14.10
C GLN A 306 -12.67 3.03 14.64
N VAL A 307 -12.68 4.30 14.23
CA VAL A 307 -13.56 5.34 14.79
C VAL A 307 -14.79 5.64 13.92
N LEU A 308 -14.99 4.90 12.82
CA LEU A 308 -16.14 5.10 11.96
C LEU A 308 -17.45 4.72 12.67
N ARG A 309 -18.48 5.55 12.48
CA ARG A 309 -19.83 5.35 13.03
C ARG A 309 -19.79 5.11 14.55
N GLY A 310 -20.18 3.92 15.01
CA GLY A 310 -20.16 3.53 16.42
C GLY A 310 -18.83 2.91 16.88
N GLY A 311 -17.83 2.89 16.01
CA GLY A 311 -16.57 2.17 16.16
C GLY A 311 -16.57 0.83 15.43
N THR A 312 -15.38 0.35 15.08
CA THR A 312 -15.17 -0.93 14.37
C THR A 312 -14.16 -1.77 15.15
N ILE A 313 -14.40 -3.07 15.31
CA ILE A 313 -13.37 -4.00 15.82
C ILE A 313 -12.25 -4.02 14.80
N THR A 314 -11.07 -3.53 15.16
CA THR A 314 -10.00 -3.24 14.18
C THR A 314 -8.70 -3.94 14.55
N GLY A 315 -8.02 -4.51 13.58
CA GLY A 315 -6.68 -5.11 13.71
C GLY A 315 -5.82 -4.74 12.52
N LEU A 316 -4.50 -4.88 12.66
CA LEU A 316 -3.54 -4.60 11.61
C LEU A 316 -2.51 -5.74 11.53
N ILE A 317 -2.27 -6.22 10.30
CA ILE A 317 -1.26 -7.21 9.95
C ILE A 317 -0.34 -6.55 8.92
N SER A 318 0.86 -6.18 9.34
CA SER A 318 1.78 -5.42 8.49
C SER A 318 2.78 -6.30 7.75
N VAL A 319 3.14 -5.91 6.52
CA VAL A 319 4.26 -6.45 5.74
C VAL A 319 5.54 -5.72 6.14
N PRO A 320 6.57 -6.42 6.67
CA PRO A 320 7.87 -5.80 6.92
C PRO A 320 8.48 -5.21 5.63
N ASN A 321 8.83 -3.92 5.68
CA ASN A 321 9.34 -3.14 4.55
C ASN A 321 10.61 -2.37 4.95
N ARG A 322 11.64 -2.45 4.10
CA ARG A 322 12.81 -1.57 4.17
C ARG A 322 12.73 -0.50 3.11
N TYR A 323 13.15 0.70 3.48
CA TYR A 323 13.26 1.85 2.56
C TYR A 323 11.90 2.32 2.02
N MET A 324 10.84 2.14 2.81
CA MET A 324 9.50 2.72 2.63
C MET A 324 9.58 4.17 2.13
N HIS A 325 8.70 4.52 1.18
CA HIS A 325 8.64 5.83 0.52
C HIS A 325 9.95 6.22 -0.19
N SER A 326 10.56 5.25 -0.87
CA SER A 326 11.74 5.48 -1.70
C SER A 326 11.62 4.82 -3.07
N PRO A 327 12.49 5.15 -4.02
CA PRO A 327 12.52 4.50 -5.33
C PRO A 327 12.72 2.98 -5.32
N ASN A 328 13.18 2.41 -4.19
CA ASN A 328 13.57 1.01 -4.08
C ASN A 328 13.29 0.47 -2.67
N GLU A 329 12.02 0.20 -2.40
CA GLU A 329 11.56 -0.55 -1.25
C GLU A 329 11.96 -2.01 -1.35
N VAL A 330 12.16 -2.66 -0.19
CA VAL A 330 12.53 -4.08 -0.12
C VAL A 330 11.65 -4.82 0.88
N ILE A 331 10.99 -5.86 0.39
CA ILE A 331 10.10 -6.74 1.16
C ILE A 331 10.49 -8.22 0.95
N SER A 332 10.05 -9.09 1.85
CA SER A 332 10.25 -10.56 1.77
C SER A 332 9.01 -11.23 1.17
N LEU A 333 9.17 -11.99 0.09
CA LEU A 333 8.05 -12.68 -0.56
C LEU A 333 7.40 -13.73 0.34
N ARG A 334 8.20 -14.42 1.16
CA ARG A 334 7.69 -15.30 2.24
C ARG A 334 6.84 -14.56 3.26
N ASP A 335 7.14 -13.29 3.57
CA ASP A 335 6.33 -12.52 4.51
C ASP A 335 4.96 -12.23 3.91
N LEU A 336 4.88 -11.81 2.62
CA LEU A 336 3.58 -11.63 1.95
C LEU A 336 2.74 -12.92 1.92
N GLU A 337 3.36 -14.07 1.65
CA GLU A 337 2.64 -15.34 1.68
C GLU A 337 2.09 -15.66 3.07
N ASN A 338 2.87 -15.38 4.13
CA ASN A 338 2.43 -15.58 5.50
C ASN A 338 1.36 -14.56 5.93
N VAL A 339 1.38 -13.32 5.41
CA VAL A 339 0.28 -12.35 5.58
C VAL A 339 -1.00 -12.92 5.00
N ALA A 340 -0.97 -13.41 3.76
CA ALA A 340 -2.14 -14.02 3.11
C ALA A 340 -2.69 -15.22 3.90
N ARG A 341 -1.80 -16.10 4.37
CA ARG A 341 -2.16 -17.26 5.20
C ARG A 341 -2.78 -16.84 6.54
N LEU A 342 -2.19 -15.84 7.21
CA LEU A 342 -2.68 -15.36 8.50
C LEU A 342 -4.05 -14.70 8.37
N ILE A 343 -4.26 -13.89 7.32
CA ILE A 343 -5.57 -13.29 7.00
C ILE A 343 -6.60 -14.39 6.79
N ALA A 344 -6.34 -15.35 5.89
CA ALA A 344 -7.29 -16.42 5.58
C ALA A 344 -7.65 -17.24 6.84
N ALA A 345 -6.65 -17.61 7.65
CA ALA A 345 -6.86 -18.34 8.89
C ALA A 345 -7.65 -17.52 9.92
N THR A 346 -7.37 -16.22 10.04
CA THR A 346 -8.09 -15.32 10.96
C THR A 346 -9.55 -15.16 10.55
N VAL A 347 -9.84 -15.01 9.25
CA VAL A 347 -11.22 -14.93 8.74
C VAL A 347 -12.02 -16.20 9.09
N ARG A 348 -11.42 -17.39 8.91
CA ARG A 348 -12.04 -18.68 9.29
C ARG A 348 -12.29 -18.79 10.80
N GLU A 349 -11.42 -18.21 11.62
CA GLU A 349 -11.62 -18.19 13.07
C GLU A 349 -12.72 -17.21 13.49
N LEU A 350 -12.78 -16.03 12.86
CA LEU A 350 -13.82 -15.03 13.12
C LEU A 350 -15.23 -15.55 12.85
N GLU A 351 -15.39 -16.51 11.94
CA GLU A 351 -16.67 -17.16 11.65
C GLU A 351 -17.25 -17.91 12.86
N LYS A 352 -16.37 -18.37 13.75
CA LYS A 352 -16.68 -19.09 14.99
C LYS A 352 -16.69 -18.17 16.21
N SER A 353 -16.21 -16.94 16.05
CA SER A 353 -15.98 -16.00 17.15
C SER A 353 -17.27 -15.36 17.66
N ASP A 354 -17.33 -15.12 18.97
CA ASP A 354 -18.40 -14.36 19.62
C ASP A 354 -17.98 -12.92 19.99
N LEU A 355 -16.87 -12.42 19.42
CA LEU A 355 -16.35 -11.07 19.61
C LEU A 355 -17.47 -10.01 19.55
N ARG A 356 -17.67 -9.29 20.66
CA ARG A 356 -18.78 -8.34 20.81
C ARG A 356 -18.30 -6.91 20.68
N HIS A 357 -19.08 -6.12 19.94
CA HIS A 357 -18.92 -4.67 19.86
C HIS A 357 -19.22 -4.02 21.22
N THR A 358 -20.34 -4.38 21.84
CA THR A 358 -20.65 -3.99 23.23
C THR A 358 -20.05 -5.00 24.21
N ARG A 359 -19.05 -4.57 24.98
CA ARG A 359 -18.36 -5.43 25.95
C ARG A 359 -19.14 -5.61 27.25
N GLU A 360 -19.72 -4.54 27.77
CA GLU A 360 -20.39 -4.56 29.08
C GLU A 360 -21.70 -3.76 29.02
N VAL A 361 -22.77 -4.31 29.60
CA VAL A 361 -24.07 -3.63 29.75
C VAL A 361 -24.44 -3.67 31.22
N PHE A 362 -24.34 -2.51 31.88
CA PHE A 362 -24.74 -2.36 33.27
C PHE A 362 -26.24 -2.05 33.30
N ARG A 363 -27.05 -2.99 33.82
CA ARG A 363 -28.49 -2.76 34.03
C ARG A 363 -28.69 -2.13 35.39
N ARG A 364 -29.50 -1.07 35.44
CA ARG A 364 -29.99 -0.51 36.70
C ARG A 364 -30.72 -1.61 37.47
N ARG A 365 -30.33 -1.81 38.73
CA ARG A 365 -31.03 -2.73 39.64
C ARG A 365 -32.40 -2.17 40.02
#